data_AF-A0AAJ1H890-F1
#
_entry.id   AF-A0AAJ1H890-F1
#
_cell.length_a   1.000
_cell.length_b   1.000
_cell.length_c   1.000
_cell.angle_alpha   90.00
_cell.angle_beta   90.00
_cell.angle_gamma   90.00
#
_symmetry.space_group_name_H-M   'P 1'
#
loop_
_entity.id
_entity.type
_entity.pdbx_description
1 polymer ?
#
loop_
_entity_poly.entity_id
_entity_poly.type
_entity_poly.pdbx_seq_one_letter_code
_entity_poly.pdbx_strand_id
1 'polypeptide(L)'
;MSASKDVLEVRVSDVFSVKIDDDRAYVGQVLHVGEGAVFVVVFDHLVRHPVAIPDALAALMHPPIVASWTHDARFRPGMWEVVTQAQTDNRRYLPASTWGLPETGGVRLTSFDETRTRAATAEEAATIPPRTTRSPMLIEKFLMMAAGVAPRNPALEKVRWVPMPSSSELFPD
;
A
#
# COMPACT_ATOMS: atom_id res chain seq x y z
N MET A 1 30.21 19.99 -12.15
CA MET A 1 28.77 20.28 -12.13
C MET A 1 28.05 18.97 -11.88
N SER A 2 27.55 18.76 -10.67
CA SER A 2 26.80 17.55 -10.33
C SER A 2 25.39 17.74 -10.88
N ALA A 3 24.91 16.83 -11.72
CA ALA A 3 23.50 16.79 -12.05
C ALA A 3 22.73 16.64 -10.72
N SER A 4 21.86 17.58 -10.40
CA SER A 4 20.83 17.35 -9.39
C SER A 4 20.11 16.08 -9.85
N LYS A 5 20.23 15.00 -9.09
CA LYS A 5 19.31 13.87 -9.22
C LYS A 5 17.94 14.48 -8.97
N ASP A 6 17.13 14.60 -10.02
CA ASP A 6 15.74 14.98 -9.88
C ASP A 6 15.13 14.06 -8.82
N VAL A 7 14.65 14.65 -7.74
CA VAL A 7 13.95 13.88 -6.70
C VAL A 7 12.71 13.32 -7.37
N LEU A 8 12.63 12.00 -7.50
CA LEU A 8 11.50 11.36 -8.16
C LEU A 8 10.21 11.72 -7.41
N GLU A 9 9.35 12.49 -8.08
CA GLU A 9 8.04 12.86 -7.58
C GLU A 9 7.09 11.68 -7.82
N VAL A 10 6.61 11.08 -6.74
CA VAL A 10 5.66 9.95 -6.80
C VAL A 10 4.27 10.45 -7.16
N ARG A 11 3.63 9.77 -8.12
CA ARG A 11 2.31 10.15 -8.62
C ARG A 11 1.32 9.00 -8.46
N VAL A 12 0.04 9.37 -8.40
CA VAL A 12 -1.05 8.39 -8.55
C VAL A 12 -0.88 7.68 -9.89
N SER A 13 -1.17 6.37 -9.90
CA SER A 13 -1.04 5.48 -11.05
C SER A 13 0.38 5.00 -11.35
N ASP A 14 1.41 5.49 -10.65
CA ASP A 14 2.78 4.97 -10.78
C ASP A 14 2.82 3.50 -10.39
N VAL A 15 3.35 2.67 -11.29
CA VAL A 15 3.65 1.26 -11.06
C VAL A 15 5.14 1.17 -10.77
N PHE A 16 5.49 0.60 -9.63
CA PHE A 16 6.85 0.56 -9.12
C PHE A 16 7.31 -0.86 -8.81
N SER A 17 8.61 -1.07 -8.75
CA SER A 17 9.23 -2.32 -8.34
C SER A 17 9.85 -2.21 -6.95
N VAL A 18 9.79 -3.31 -6.20
CA VAL A 18 10.52 -3.49 -4.94
C VAL A 18 11.48 -4.66 -5.13
N LYS A 19 12.77 -4.36 -5.31
CA LYS A 19 13.82 -5.38 -5.46
C LYS A 19 13.90 -6.23 -4.19
N ILE A 20 13.94 -7.54 -4.35
CA ILE A 20 14.09 -8.52 -3.26
C ILE A 20 15.50 -9.10 -3.23
N ASP A 21 15.99 -9.50 -4.40
CA ASP A 21 17.36 -9.94 -4.64
C ASP A 21 17.74 -9.59 -6.08
N ASP A 22 18.85 -10.13 -6.58
CA ASP A 22 19.37 -9.78 -7.90
C ASP A 22 18.47 -10.21 -9.06
N ASP A 23 17.62 -11.22 -8.87
CA ASP A 23 16.78 -11.77 -9.93
C ASP A 23 15.29 -11.54 -9.72
N ARG A 24 14.86 -11.13 -8.51
CA ARG A 24 13.44 -11.07 -8.14
C ARG A 24 13.01 -9.72 -7.60
N ALA A 25 11.81 -9.31 -7.97
CA ALA A 25 11.13 -8.15 -7.43
C ALA A 25 9.63 -8.40 -7.25
N TYR A 26 9.02 -7.67 -6.32
CA TYR A 26 7.57 -7.48 -6.32
C TYR A 26 7.21 -6.21 -7.10
N VAL A 27 5.97 -6.16 -7.59
CA VAL A 27 5.40 -4.99 -8.27
C VAL A 27 4.32 -4.40 -7.38
N GLY A 28 4.32 -3.07 -7.27
CA GLY A 28 3.27 -2.32 -6.62
C GLY A 28 2.76 -1.17 -7.46
N GLN A 29 1.68 -0.56 -7.01
CA GLN A 29 1.05 0.60 -7.62
C GLN A 29 0.72 1.64 -6.55
N VAL A 30 0.89 2.90 -6.89
CA VAL A 30 0.46 4.04 -6.06
C VAL A 30 -0.99 4.37 -6.41
N LEU A 31 -1.88 4.27 -5.43
CA LEU A 31 -3.31 4.53 -5.62
C LEU A 31 -3.71 5.93 -5.15
N HIS A 32 -2.95 6.51 -4.22
CA HIS A 32 -3.22 7.84 -3.70
C HIS A 32 -1.94 8.51 -3.20
N VAL A 33 -1.85 9.83 -3.38
CA VAL A 33 -0.79 10.68 -2.83
C VAL A 33 -1.45 11.71 -1.92
N GLY A 34 -1.20 11.59 -0.62
CA GLY A 34 -1.68 12.52 0.40
C GLY A 34 -0.54 13.41 0.92
N GLU A 35 -0.83 14.23 1.92
CA GLU A 35 0.18 15.07 2.57
C GLU A 35 1.20 14.20 3.32
N GLY A 36 2.45 14.17 2.85
CA GLY A 36 3.56 13.48 3.50
C GLY A 36 3.54 11.94 3.45
N ALA A 37 2.55 11.33 2.78
CA ALA A 37 2.43 9.88 2.63
C ALA A 37 1.72 9.49 1.33
N VAL A 38 1.99 8.28 0.86
CA VAL A 38 1.35 7.66 -0.30
C VAL A 38 0.66 6.37 0.12
N PHE A 39 -0.48 6.07 -0.49
CA PHE A 39 -1.13 4.77 -0.35
C PHE A 39 -0.70 3.87 -1.50
N VAL A 40 -0.07 2.75 -1.16
CA VAL A 40 0.45 1.79 -2.13
C VAL A 40 -0.21 0.43 -1.97
N VAL A 41 -0.32 -0.28 -3.07
CA VAL A 41 -0.67 -1.69 -3.12
C VAL A 41 0.51 -2.45 -3.73
N VAL A 42 0.91 -3.56 -3.12
CA VAL A 42 1.91 -4.49 -3.68
C VAL A 42 1.23 -5.82 -3.93
N PHE A 43 1.46 -6.42 -5.09
CA PHE A 43 0.76 -7.63 -5.54
C PHE A 43 1.56 -8.89 -5.23
N ASP A 44 0.88 -9.99 -4.90
CA ASP A 44 1.47 -11.27 -4.52
C ASP A 44 1.95 -12.05 -5.75
N HIS A 45 2.92 -11.47 -6.46
CA HIS A 45 3.54 -12.06 -7.63
C HIS A 45 4.99 -11.58 -7.74
N LEU A 46 5.92 -12.54 -7.69
CA LEU A 46 7.33 -12.28 -7.94
C LEU A 46 7.58 -12.27 -9.44
N VAL A 47 8.24 -11.22 -9.92
CA VAL A 47 8.68 -11.05 -11.31
C VAL A 47 10.20 -11.02 -11.39
N ARG A 48 10.74 -11.17 -12.60
CA ARG A 48 12.18 -11.04 -12.83
C ARG A 48 12.63 -9.58 -12.64
N HIS A 49 13.78 -9.39 -12.02
CA HIS A 49 14.49 -8.11 -11.95
C HIS A 49 15.60 -8.05 -13.02
N PRO A 50 15.82 -6.92 -13.71
CA PRO A 50 15.00 -5.70 -13.73
C PRO A 50 13.60 -5.97 -14.32
N VAL A 51 12.60 -5.26 -13.81
CA VAL A 51 11.19 -5.50 -14.17
C VAL A 51 10.88 -4.91 -15.55
N ALA A 52 10.44 -5.74 -16.49
CA ALA A 52 9.95 -5.28 -17.77
C ALA A 52 8.50 -4.76 -17.65
N ILE A 53 8.12 -3.78 -18.47
CA ILE A 53 6.77 -3.19 -18.46
C ILE A 53 5.66 -4.25 -18.59
N PRO A 54 5.74 -5.25 -19.51
CA PRO A 54 4.69 -6.27 -19.60
C PRO A 54 4.52 -7.08 -18.32
N ASP A 55 5.62 -7.42 -17.63
CA ASP A 55 5.60 -8.15 -16.37
C ASP A 55 5.01 -7.29 -15.25
N ALA A 56 5.34 -6.00 -15.22
CA ALA A 56 4.77 -5.05 -14.27
C ALA A 56 3.24 -4.96 -14.41
N LEU A 57 2.73 -4.87 -15.65
CA LEU A 57 1.30 -4.81 -15.91
C LEU A 57 0.60 -6.14 -15.59
N ALA A 58 1.23 -7.27 -15.90
CA ALA A 58 0.70 -8.59 -15.56
C ALA A 58 0.58 -8.80 -14.04
N ALA A 59 1.55 -8.32 -13.26
CA ALA A 59 1.55 -8.43 -11.81
C ALA A 59 0.35 -7.73 -11.14
N LEU A 60 -0.19 -6.65 -11.73
CA LEU A 60 -1.37 -5.94 -11.22
C LEU A 60 -2.64 -6.79 -11.17
N MET A 61 -2.67 -7.90 -11.92
CA MET A 61 -3.81 -8.82 -11.96
C MET A 61 -3.84 -9.81 -10.78
N HIS A 62 -2.78 -9.86 -9.98
CA HIS A 62 -2.67 -10.77 -8.85
C HIS A 62 -3.34 -10.20 -7.58
N PRO A 63 -3.65 -11.03 -6.58
CA PRO A 63 -4.12 -10.55 -5.29
C PRO A 63 -3.07 -9.65 -4.62
N PRO A 64 -3.46 -8.61 -3.86
CA PRO A 64 -2.50 -7.82 -3.10
C PRO A 64 -1.93 -8.61 -1.92
N ILE A 65 -0.64 -8.41 -1.64
CA ILE A 65 0.04 -8.88 -0.42
C ILE A 65 0.25 -7.76 0.59
N VAL A 66 0.26 -6.49 0.13
CA VAL A 66 0.29 -5.28 0.96
C VAL A 66 -0.69 -4.26 0.38
N ALA A 67 -1.47 -3.60 1.23
CA ALA A 67 -2.13 -2.33 0.90
C ALA A 67 -2.02 -1.42 2.12
N SER A 68 -1.28 -0.31 2.01
CA SER A 68 -0.95 0.52 3.17
C SER A 68 -0.56 1.93 2.78
N TRP A 69 -0.81 2.86 3.70
CA TRP A 69 -0.10 4.13 3.73
C TRP A 69 1.37 3.91 4.07
N THR A 70 2.26 4.62 3.39
CA THR A 70 3.72 4.65 3.61
C THR A 70 4.30 6.01 3.24
N HIS A 71 5.50 6.32 3.71
CA HIS A 71 6.26 7.47 3.23
C HIS A 71 6.96 7.17 1.89
N ASP A 72 7.23 8.21 1.11
CA ASP A 72 7.89 8.16 -0.20
C ASP A 72 9.43 7.98 -0.12
N ALA A 73 9.97 7.76 1.08
CA ALA A 73 11.40 7.74 1.36
C ALA A 73 12.20 6.69 0.57
N ARG A 74 11.55 5.68 -0.02
CA ARG A 74 12.19 4.68 -0.90
C ARG A 74 12.12 5.00 -2.38
N PHE A 75 11.19 5.86 -2.79
CA PHE A 75 11.12 6.34 -4.17
C PHE A 75 12.21 7.38 -4.47
N ARG A 76 12.39 8.37 -3.59
CA ARG A 76 13.38 9.45 -3.77
C ARG A 76 14.82 8.98 -4.07
N PRO A 77 15.37 7.96 -3.37
CA PRO A 77 16.71 7.45 -3.68
C PRO A 77 16.75 6.47 -4.87
N GLY A 78 15.60 6.12 -5.46
CA GLY A 78 15.49 5.10 -6.52
C GLY A 78 15.55 3.66 -6.00
N MET A 79 15.23 3.42 -4.72
CA MET A 79 15.17 2.05 -4.19
C MET A 79 13.88 1.34 -4.61
N TRP A 80 12.78 2.09 -4.70
CA TRP A 80 11.56 1.68 -5.38
C TRP A 80 11.50 2.44 -6.70
N GLU A 81 11.72 1.72 -7.79
CA GLU A 81 11.84 2.30 -9.12
C GLU A 81 10.47 2.30 -9.81
N VAL A 82 10.04 3.45 -10.32
CA VAL A 82 8.85 3.54 -11.16
C VAL A 82 9.16 2.94 -12.54
N VAL A 83 8.37 1.94 -12.93
CA VAL A 83 8.53 1.17 -14.16
C VAL A 83 7.61 1.72 -15.26
N THR A 84 6.37 2.05 -14.92
CA THR A 84 5.34 2.54 -15.84
C THR A 84 4.19 3.21 -15.08
N GLN A 85 3.12 3.56 -15.78
CA GLN A 85 1.86 4.00 -15.18
C GLN A 85 0.70 3.12 -15.68
N ALA A 86 -0.27 2.86 -14.81
CA ALA A 86 -1.44 2.06 -15.13
C ALA A 86 -2.69 2.59 -14.41
N GLN A 87 -3.88 2.31 -14.96
CA GLN A 87 -5.13 2.66 -14.31
C GLN A 87 -5.24 1.99 -12.94
N THR A 88 -5.74 2.72 -11.94
CA THR A 88 -5.92 2.22 -10.58
C THR A 88 -7.34 1.69 -10.35
N ASP A 89 -7.46 0.65 -9.53
CA ASP A 89 -8.75 0.16 -9.02
C ASP A 89 -8.98 0.67 -7.59
N ASN A 90 -9.22 1.99 -7.48
CA ASN A 90 -9.39 2.66 -6.19
C ASN A 90 -10.58 2.12 -5.40
N ARG A 91 -11.67 1.74 -6.10
CA ARG A 91 -12.89 1.20 -5.47
C ARG A 91 -12.64 -0.12 -4.75
N ARG A 92 -11.72 -0.94 -5.25
CA ARG A 92 -11.39 -2.23 -4.67
C ARG A 92 -10.45 -2.14 -3.47
N TYR A 93 -9.47 -1.23 -3.51
CA TYR A 93 -8.34 -1.29 -2.57
C TYR A 93 -8.31 -0.19 -1.52
N LEU A 94 -8.95 0.96 -1.73
CA LEU A 94 -8.89 2.06 -0.76
C LEU A 94 -9.80 1.76 0.45
N PRO A 95 -9.24 1.57 1.66
CA PRO A 95 -10.03 1.17 2.82
C PRO A 95 -10.71 2.36 3.48
N ALA A 96 -11.86 2.15 4.10
CA ALA A 96 -12.31 3.05 5.17
C ALA A 96 -11.43 2.85 6.42
N SER A 97 -11.51 3.78 7.36
CA SER A 97 -10.79 3.65 8.62
C SER A 97 -11.64 4.05 9.81
N THR A 98 -11.32 3.48 10.97
CA THR A 98 -11.94 3.84 12.24
C THR A 98 -11.09 4.86 13.00
N TRP A 99 -11.73 5.69 13.82
CA TRP A 99 -11.05 6.54 14.80
C TRP A 99 -11.95 6.84 16.00
N GLY A 100 -11.34 7.36 17.06
CA GLY A 100 -12.00 7.59 18.35
C GLY A 100 -11.99 6.36 19.24
N LEU A 101 -12.41 6.56 20.50
CA LEU A 101 -12.51 5.49 21.48
C LEU A 101 -13.97 5.30 21.90
N PRO A 102 -14.38 4.07 22.25
CA PRO A 102 -15.70 3.82 22.82
C PRO A 102 -16.02 4.75 24.00
N GLU A 103 -14.99 5.04 24.80
CA GLU A 103 -15.06 5.81 26.06
C GLU A 103 -15.31 7.32 25.82
N THR A 104 -15.06 7.83 24.62
CA THR A 104 -15.17 9.25 24.28
C THR A 104 -16.35 9.57 23.35
N GLY A 105 -17.40 8.75 23.35
CA GLY A 105 -18.59 8.93 22.51
C GLY A 105 -18.66 8.02 21.29
N GLY A 106 -17.90 6.92 21.28
CA GLY A 106 -18.02 5.85 20.30
C GLY A 106 -16.99 5.93 19.16
N VAL A 107 -16.74 4.78 18.53
CA VAL A 107 -15.87 4.67 17.36
C VAL A 107 -16.59 5.21 16.14
N ARG A 108 -15.89 6.06 15.37
CA ARG A 108 -16.37 6.62 14.10
C ARG A 108 -15.74 5.85 12.96
N LEU A 109 -16.50 5.67 11.89
CA LEU A 109 -16.03 5.15 10.61
C LEU A 109 -15.98 6.31 9.62
N THR A 110 -14.85 6.43 8.91
CA THR A 110 -14.59 7.51 7.96
C THR A 110 -14.14 6.93 6.61
N SER A 111 -14.65 7.51 5.52
CA SER A 111 -14.25 7.16 4.14
C SER A 111 -12.77 7.42 3.90
N PHE A 112 -12.18 6.79 2.88
CA PHE A 112 -10.75 6.92 2.60
C PHE A 112 -10.30 8.37 2.34
N ASP A 113 -11.13 9.14 1.64
CA ASP A 113 -10.93 10.56 1.33
C ASP A 113 -11.30 11.49 2.49
N GLU A 114 -11.75 10.94 3.61
CA GLU A 114 -12.12 11.64 4.84
C GLU A 114 -13.33 12.59 4.71
N THR A 115 -14.05 12.56 3.59
CA THR A 115 -15.20 13.46 3.34
C THR A 115 -16.48 13.00 4.00
N ARG A 116 -16.62 11.70 4.27
CA ARG A 116 -17.84 11.09 4.84
C ARG A 116 -17.50 10.37 6.13
N THR A 117 -18.30 10.61 7.17
CA THR A 117 -18.08 10.02 8.50
C THR A 117 -19.42 9.67 9.16
N ARG A 118 -19.50 8.48 9.77
CA ARG A 118 -20.65 8.03 10.56
C ARG A 118 -20.22 7.27 11.81
N ALA A 119 -21.16 6.93 12.68
CA ALA A 119 -20.88 6.01 13.77
C ALA A 119 -20.56 4.62 13.20
N ALA A 120 -19.54 3.95 13.76
CA ALA A 120 -19.26 2.55 13.46
C ALA A 120 -20.26 1.65 14.21
N THR A 121 -20.66 0.54 13.59
CA THR A 121 -21.31 -0.54 14.32
C THR A 121 -20.30 -1.21 15.27
N ALA A 122 -20.78 -2.03 16.22
CA ALA A 122 -19.89 -2.77 17.12
C ALA A 122 -18.96 -3.73 16.34
N GLU A 123 -19.47 -4.34 15.26
CA GLU A 123 -18.68 -5.21 14.39
C GLU A 123 -17.63 -4.42 13.61
N GLU A 124 -18.00 -3.28 13.00
CA GLU A 124 -17.07 -2.41 12.29
C GLU A 124 -15.97 -1.88 13.22
N ALA A 125 -16.34 -1.47 14.44
CA ALA A 125 -15.38 -1.02 15.44
C ALA A 125 -14.40 -2.10 15.89
N ALA A 126 -14.81 -3.38 15.84
CA ALA A 126 -13.97 -4.51 16.21
C ALA A 126 -13.08 -5.01 15.06
N THR A 127 -13.48 -4.80 13.80
CA THR A 127 -12.86 -5.44 12.63
C THR A 127 -12.14 -4.46 11.69
N ILE A 128 -12.59 -3.22 11.59
CA ILE A 128 -11.98 -2.20 10.73
C ILE A 128 -10.91 -1.46 11.52
N PRO A 129 -9.62 -1.57 11.13
CA PRO A 129 -8.55 -0.94 11.86
C PRO A 129 -8.54 0.58 11.68
N PRO A 130 -7.89 1.31 12.61
CA PRO A 130 -7.61 2.71 12.40
C PRO A 130 -6.63 2.92 11.25
N ARG A 131 -6.63 4.13 10.68
CA ARG A 131 -5.65 4.51 9.66
C ARG A 131 -4.25 4.45 10.28
N THR A 132 -3.37 3.65 9.68
CA THR A 132 -1.95 3.57 10.08
C THR A 132 -1.04 3.81 8.90
N THR A 133 0.01 4.60 9.09
CA THR A 133 1.13 4.72 8.15
C THR A 133 2.25 3.78 8.57
N ARG A 134 2.77 3.01 7.63
CA ARG A 134 3.87 2.07 7.87
C ARG A 134 5.17 2.63 7.32
N SER A 135 6.28 2.29 7.98
CA SER A 135 7.61 2.55 7.42
C SER A 135 7.79 1.70 6.14
N PRO A 136 8.31 2.27 5.04
CA PRO A 136 8.59 1.48 3.84
C PRO A 136 9.62 0.37 4.09
N MET A 137 10.49 0.52 5.10
CA MET A 137 11.39 -0.55 5.55
C MET A 137 10.66 -1.77 6.10
N LEU A 138 9.52 -1.58 6.79
CA LEU A 138 8.73 -2.71 7.29
C LEU A 138 8.04 -3.45 6.14
N ILE A 139 7.61 -2.72 5.11
CA ILE A 139 7.07 -3.30 3.87
C ILE A 139 8.13 -4.16 3.19
N GLU A 140 9.34 -3.64 2.95
CA GLU A 140 10.44 -4.42 2.35
C GLU A 140 10.78 -5.67 3.17
N LYS A 141 10.91 -5.54 4.49
CA LYS A 141 11.19 -6.69 5.36
C LYS A 141 10.11 -7.76 5.28
N PHE A 142 8.85 -7.35 5.25
CA PHE A 142 7.73 -8.26 5.05
C PHE A 142 7.80 -8.95 3.67
N LEU A 143 8.07 -8.20 2.60
CA LEU A 143 8.18 -8.77 1.25
C LEU A 143 9.36 -9.73 1.13
N MET A 144 10.53 -9.43 1.72
CA MET A 144 11.67 -10.35 1.77
C MET A 144 11.34 -11.64 2.54
N MET A 145 10.57 -11.54 3.63
CA MET A 145 10.06 -12.71 4.37
C MET A 145 9.08 -13.52 3.53
N ALA A 146 8.14 -12.87 2.84
CA ALA A 146 7.15 -13.51 1.98
C ALA A 146 7.80 -14.23 0.78
N ALA A 147 8.87 -13.67 0.23
CA ALA A 147 9.66 -14.26 -0.86
C ALA A 147 10.61 -15.39 -0.40
N GLY A 148 10.65 -15.69 0.90
CA GLY A 148 11.51 -16.74 1.49
C GLY A 148 12.99 -16.37 1.59
N VAL A 149 13.36 -15.10 1.42
CA VAL A 149 14.75 -14.61 1.53
C VAL A 149 15.13 -14.29 2.97
N ALA A 150 14.19 -13.75 3.75
CA ALA A 150 14.38 -13.42 5.15
C ALA A 150 13.71 -14.47 6.06
N PRO A 151 14.22 -14.68 7.30
CA PRO A 151 13.60 -15.59 8.24
C PRO A 151 12.19 -15.15 8.61
N ARG A 152 11.32 -16.13 8.92
CA ARG A 152 9.96 -15.87 9.37
C ARG A 152 9.96 -15.02 10.64
N ASN A 153 9.17 -13.95 10.63
CA ASN A 153 8.99 -13.06 11.76
C ASN A 153 7.49 -12.74 11.94
N PRO A 154 6.83 -13.30 12.96
CA PRO A 154 5.40 -13.07 13.21
C PRO A 154 5.02 -11.59 13.36
N ALA A 155 5.94 -10.72 13.79
CA ALA A 155 5.65 -9.29 13.91
C ALA A 155 5.43 -8.61 12.54
N LEU A 156 6.03 -9.15 11.48
CA LEU A 156 5.88 -8.64 10.11
C LEU A 156 4.54 -9.05 9.47
N GLU A 157 3.87 -10.09 9.97
CA GLU A 157 2.55 -10.50 9.46
C GLU A 157 1.50 -9.39 9.63
N LYS A 158 1.71 -8.44 10.55
CA LYS A 158 0.85 -7.26 10.69
C LYS A 158 0.88 -6.33 9.47
N VAL A 159 1.86 -6.48 8.57
CA VAL A 159 1.98 -5.73 7.30
C VAL A 159 1.17 -6.38 6.19
N ARG A 160 0.92 -7.70 6.29
CA ARG A 160 0.15 -8.46 5.31
C ARG A 160 -1.22 -7.83 5.12
N TRP A 161 -1.58 -7.63 3.87
CA TRP A 161 -2.93 -7.24 3.54
C TRP A 161 -3.93 -8.35 3.89
N VAL A 162 -5.03 -7.94 4.50
CA VAL A 162 -6.18 -8.81 4.77
C VAL A 162 -7.37 -8.19 4.05
N PRO A 163 -8.20 -8.98 3.35
CA PRO A 163 -9.44 -8.49 2.77
C PRO A 163 -10.30 -7.80 3.82
N MET A 164 -10.70 -6.56 3.53
CA MET A 164 -11.61 -5.75 4.35
C MET A 164 -12.55 -5.00 3.41
N PRO A 165 -13.77 -4.65 3.85
CA PRO A 165 -14.66 -3.83 3.05
C PRO A 165 -13.97 -2.53 2.63
N SER A 166 -14.04 -2.21 1.35
CA SER A 166 -13.48 -0.97 0.81
C SER A 166 -14.29 0.24 1.27
N SER A 167 -13.69 1.42 1.17
CA SER A 167 -14.41 2.66 1.44
C SER A 167 -15.63 2.83 0.53
N SER A 168 -15.59 2.34 -0.71
CA SER A 168 -16.73 2.42 -1.63
C SER A 168 -17.85 1.45 -1.27
N GLU A 169 -17.54 0.31 -0.64
CA GLU A 169 -18.55 -0.63 -0.15
C GLU A 169 -19.27 -0.09 1.10
N LEU A 170 -18.54 0.54 2.02
CA LEU A 170 -19.10 1.07 3.27
C LEU A 170 -19.76 2.45 3.11
N PHE A 171 -19.38 3.19 2.07
CA PHE A 171 -19.91 4.49 1.72
C PHE A 171 -20.21 4.53 0.21
N PRO A 172 -21.32 3.90 -0.24
CA PRO A 172 -21.76 4.00 -1.63
C PRO A 172 -22.12 5.45 -1.98
N ASP A 173 -22.08 5.75 -3.29
CA ASP A 173 -22.44 7.06 -3.85
C ASP A 173 -23.93 7.40 -3.67
#